data_AF-A0A4Z1AXE5-F1
#
_entry.id   AF-A0A4Z1AXE5-F1
#
_cell.length_a   1.000
_cell.length_b   1.000
_cell.length_c   1.000
_cell.angle_alpha   90.00
_cell.angle_beta   90.00
_cell.angle_gamma   90.00
#
_symmetry.space_group_name_H-M   'P 1'
#
loop_
_entity.id
_entity.type
_entity.pdbx_description
1 polymer ?
#
loop_
_entity_poly.entity_id
_entity_poly.type
_entity_poly.pdbx_seq_one_letter_code
_entity_poly.pdbx_strand_id
1 'polypeptide(L)'
;MSRKTKILLVFVSCILGFLFIDRFLFQSLLFSVPNEMEWDTSPWYNFLRKRKEIRFSEKENGVLLLGSSIALYSVLPDVFSNKVNRTLPDTEKIRTEFYSHPSLTPSDFYYYKEDIASKKPKAVVYLINPADFQLEFLKETVEGIEYDEKGFLEESIRIRHQNRLLYPDLFLEDHWKEIYDLDKSQLESFVSKLISYGVRYRSFFYDPVMAWYMHRFRWGRSYHYYTGVIPKEGIYLRGWVKPEFEIDCEISGNQWRESIFIQNPGTNLKIYKTSPKEELLFDKTYAKKGWYYLELTFSEKLEKLKLKFQSDKPVSSLAVDYRIFGTEEIYGIRLSQNFCRSEFRENLSYIRIPGIDDSRLESMASDQYDKDYDLRIYRKNDEENVLNRFKKIKNAKVLLSKQKSFVSWSQMKYLNEGIRYLSERNIPVLLINSPENPKEKSVYSNSPWYFGYLEFLEKISEVKYGFLDASDLFDRKQHFMDPHHLTYSSSVKASEKFADWFSRYYRSGFFHKP
;
A
#
# COMPACT_ATOMS: atom_id res chain seq x y z
N MET A 1 -44.13 34.43 -16.30
CA MET A 1 -42.90 34.07 -15.56
C MET A 1 -41.82 35.13 -15.80
N SER A 2 -41.23 35.71 -14.76
CA SER A 2 -40.26 36.81 -14.90
C SER A 2 -38.97 36.37 -15.60
N ARG A 3 -38.22 37.30 -16.23
CA ARG A 3 -36.90 37.01 -16.81
C ARG A 3 -35.93 36.43 -15.78
N LYS A 4 -35.98 36.91 -14.53
CA LYS A 4 -35.18 36.39 -13.41
C LYS A 4 -35.52 34.92 -13.10
N THR A 5 -36.81 34.58 -13.09
CA THR A 5 -37.27 33.19 -12.89
C THR A 5 -36.82 32.28 -14.03
N LYS A 6 -36.87 32.75 -15.30
CA LYS A 6 -36.35 31.99 -16.45
C LYS A 6 -34.85 31.71 -16.32
N ILE A 7 -34.07 32.72 -15.96
CA ILE A 7 -32.61 32.58 -15.76
C ILE A 7 -32.32 31.59 -14.63
N LEU A 8 -33.02 31.71 -13.49
CA LEU A 8 -32.87 30.80 -12.37
C LEU A 8 -33.19 29.35 -12.75
N LEU A 9 -34.30 29.11 -13.48
CA LEU A 9 -34.66 27.76 -13.93
C LEU A 9 -33.63 27.17 -14.89
N VAL A 10 -33.11 27.96 -15.84
CA VAL A 10 -32.05 27.51 -16.75
C VAL A 10 -30.79 27.16 -15.94
N PHE A 11 -30.37 28.02 -15.02
CA PHE A 11 -29.20 27.78 -14.17
C PHE A 11 -29.33 26.51 -13.34
N VAL A 12 -30.47 26.33 -12.64
CA VAL A 12 -30.76 25.12 -11.86
C VAL A 12 -30.79 23.89 -12.76
N SER A 13 -31.40 23.98 -13.94
CA SER A 13 -31.45 22.86 -14.90
C SER A 13 -30.06 22.47 -15.40
N CYS A 14 -29.20 23.45 -15.71
CA CYS A 14 -27.82 23.21 -16.11
C CYS A 14 -27.00 22.58 -14.97
N ILE A 15 -27.18 23.05 -13.73
CA ILE A 15 -26.51 22.45 -12.56
C ILE A 15 -26.97 21.02 -12.35
N LEU A 16 -28.28 20.76 -12.35
CA LEU A 16 -28.81 19.41 -12.18
C LEU A 16 -28.36 18.48 -13.32
N GLY A 17 -28.33 18.98 -14.56
CA GLY A 17 -27.79 18.26 -15.71
C GLY A 17 -26.30 17.94 -15.55
N PHE A 18 -25.49 18.90 -15.11
CA PHE A 18 -24.08 18.68 -14.80
C PHE A 18 -23.89 17.63 -13.71
N LEU A 19 -24.60 17.76 -12.58
CA LEU A 19 -24.52 16.82 -11.47
C LEU A 19 -24.98 15.41 -11.86
N PHE A 20 -25.97 15.31 -12.75
CA PHE A 20 -26.41 14.02 -13.30
C PHE A 20 -25.30 13.37 -14.16
N ILE A 21 -24.72 14.13 -15.10
CA ILE A 21 -23.60 13.66 -15.93
C ILE A 21 -22.40 13.26 -15.07
N ASP A 22 -22.04 14.09 -14.11
CA ASP A 22 -20.92 13.90 -13.19
C ASP A 22 -21.12 12.67 -12.29
N ARG A 23 -22.33 12.43 -11.79
CA ARG A 23 -22.56 11.29 -10.88
C ARG A 23 -22.69 9.96 -11.62
N PHE A 24 -23.31 9.94 -12.79
CA PHE A 24 -23.60 8.70 -13.51
C PHE A 24 -22.57 8.38 -14.61
N LEU A 25 -22.21 9.34 -15.46
CA LEU A 25 -21.31 9.09 -16.58
C LEU A 25 -19.85 9.07 -16.13
N PHE A 26 -19.41 10.08 -15.37
CA PHE A 26 -18.01 10.17 -14.96
C PHE A 26 -17.60 8.99 -14.07
N GLN A 27 -18.45 8.57 -13.11
CA GLN A 27 -18.15 7.41 -12.28
C GLN A 27 -18.05 6.11 -13.11
N SER A 28 -18.91 5.94 -14.11
CA SER A 28 -18.87 4.76 -14.98
C SER A 28 -17.58 4.73 -15.82
N LEU A 29 -17.21 5.88 -16.42
CA LEU A 29 -16.02 6.03 -17.24
C LEU A 29 -14.72 5.88 -16.44
N LEU A 30 -14.67 6.37 -15.19
CA LEU A 30 -13.46 6.29 -14.35
C LEU A 30 -13.02 4.84 -14.10
N PHE A 31 -13.97 3.91 -13.97
CA PHE A 31 -13.70 2.51 -13.65
C PHE A 31 -13.80 1.58 -14.87
N SER A 32 -13.92 2.11 -16.09
CA SER A 32 -13.95 1.29 -17.32
C SER A 32 -12.54 1.00 -17.89
N VAL A 33 -11.55 1.80 -17.52
CA VAL A 33 -10.16 1.60 -17.96
C VAL A 33 -9.53 0.41 -17.23
N PRO A 34 -8.84 -0.51 -17.92
CA PRO A 34 -8.07 -1.57 -17.28
C PRO A 34 -7.11 -1.03 -16.23
N ASN A 35 -7.08 -1.66 -15.05
CA ASN A 35 -6.17 -1.25 -13.99
C ASN A 35 -4.89 -2.08 -14.09
N GLU A 36 -3.93 -1.54 -14.81
CA GLU A 36 -2.61 -2.14 -15.01
C GLU A 36 -1.56 -1.51 -14.08
N MET A 37 -2.02 -0.78 -13.06
CA MET A 37 -1.15 -0.13 -12.10
C MET A 37 -0.58 -1.14 -11.09
N GLU A 38 0.65 -0.88 -10.67
CA GLU A 38 1.42 -1.77 -9.83
C GLU A 38 1.02 -1.66 -8.36
N TRP A 39 1.51 -2.58 -7.55
CA TRP A 39 1.35 -2.53 -6.11
C TRP A 39 1.75 -1.17 -5.53
N ASP A 40 0.96 -0.65 -4.60
CA ASP A 40 1.23 0.59 -3.87
C ASP A 40 1.39 1.86 -4.76
N THR A 41 0.82 1.82 -5.98
CA THR A 41 0.65 3.01 -6.84
C THR A 41 -0.80 3.49 -6.78
N SER A 42 -1.05 4.76 -7.13
CA SER A 42 -2.38 5.40 -7.10
C SER A 42 -3.33 4.85 -6.01
N PRO A 43 -2.92 4.91 -4.72
CA PRO A 43 -3.53 4.11 -3.67
C PRO A 43 -5.03 4.41 -3.48
N TRP A 44 -5.45 5.65 -3.75
CA TRP A 44 -6.84 6.07 -3.63
C TRP A 44 -7.73 5.53 -4.75
N TYR A 45 -7.26 5.55 -6.01
CA TYR A 45 -7.98 4.92 -7.12
C TYR A 45 -8.09 3.42 -6.89
N ASN A 46 -6.97 2.79 -6.55
CA ASN A 46 -6.88 1.35 -6.34
C ASN A 46 -7.79 0.87 -5.21
N PHE A 47 -7.82 1.60 -4.09
CA PHE A 47 -8.75 1.31 -3.01
C PHE A 47 -10.21 1.49 -3.42
N LEU A 48 -10.56 2.59 -4.11
CA LEU A 48 -11.93 2.82 -4.58
C LEU A 48 -12.42 1.73 -5.54
N ARG A 49 -11.56 1.34 -6.49
CA ARG A 49 -11.85 0.27 -7.44
C ARG A 49 -12.00 -1.06 -6.70
N LYS A 50 -11.04 -1.43 -5.85
CA LYS A 50 -11.08 -2.67 -5.09
C LYS A 50 -12.32 -2.76 -4.20
N ARG A 51 -12.63 -1.71 -3.45
CA ARG A 51 -13.84 -1.57 -2.61
C ARG A 51 -15.13 -1.83 -3.38
N LYS A 52 -15.20 -1.39 -4.64
CA LYS A 52 -16.37 -1.59 -5.54
C LYS A 52 -16.45 -3.02 -6.08
N GLU A 53 -15.30 -3.66 -6.30
CA GLU A 53 -15.17 -5.01 -6.86
C GLU A 53 -15.32 -6.13 -5.82
N ILE A 54 -15.03 -5.87 -4.54
CA ILE A 54 -15.26 -6.83 -3.45
C ILE A 54 -16.75 -7.18 -3.39
N ARG A 55 -17.05 -8.44 -3.70
CA ARG A 55 -18.39 -9.03 -3.64
C ARG A 55 -18.26 -10.48 -3.22
N PHE A 56 -18.66 -10.80 -1.99
CA PHE A 56 -18.77 -12.18 -1.55
C PHE A 56 -20.18 -12.71 -1.86
N SER A 57 -20.27 -13.90 -2.44
CA SER A 57 -21.55 -14.57 -2.57
C SER A 57 -22.01 -15.12 -1.21
N GLU A 58 -23.31 -15.35 -1.02
CA GLU A 58 -23.82 -15.83 0.28
C GLU A 58 -23.26 -17.20 0.70
N LYS A 59 -22.86 -18.01 -0.28
CA LYS A 59 -22.25 -19.34 -0.09
C LYS A 59 -20.73 -19.27 0.08
N GLU A 60 -20.12 -18.11 -0.16
CA GLU A 60 -18.68 -17.96 -0.09
C GLU A 60 -18.23 -17.57 1.32
N ASN A 61 -17.18 -18.21 1.82
CA ASN A 61 -16.57 -17.83 3.09
C ASN A 61 -15.58 -16.68 2.87
N GLY A 62 -16.14 -15.49 2.63
CA GLY A 62 -15.37 -14.27 2.41
C GLY A 62 -14.73 -13.74 3.68
N VAL A 63 -13.42 -13.47 3.64
CA VAL A 63 -12.68 -12.85 4.75
C VAL A 63 -12.05 -11.55 4.26
N LEU A 64 -12.23 -10.46 5.01
CA LEU A 64 -11.56 -9.19 4.70
C LEU A 64 -10.29 -9.06 5.53
N LEU A 65 -9.18 -8.80 4.85
CA LEU A 65 -7.92 -8.39 5.47
C LEU A 65 -7.88 -6.87 5.46
N LEU A 66 -7.88 -6.26 6.65
CA LEU A 66 -8.10 -4.83 6.84
C LEU A 66 -6.92 -4.17 7.55
N GLY A 67 -6.60 -2.93 7.16
CA GLY A 67 -5.65 -2.07 7.87
C GLY A 67 -4.99 -1.03 6.98
N SER A 68 -4.00 -0.33 7.51
CA SER A 68 -3.22 0.69 6.81
C SER A 68 -2.15 0.08 5.90
N SER A 69 -1.12 0.85 5.54
CA SER A 69 0.10 0.33 4.94
C SER A 69 0.73 -0.80 5.78
N ILE A 70 0.50 -0.83 7.09
CA ILE A 70 0.90 -1.96 7.94
C ILE A 70 0.27 -3.27 7.46
N ALA A 71 -1.02 -3.29 7.11
CA ALA A 71 -1.65 -4.48 6.54
C ALA A 71 -1.09 -4.79 5.14
N LEU A 72 -0.98 -3.79 4.26
CA LEU A 72 -0.47 -3.95 2.89
C LEU A 72 0.93 -4.58 2.84
N TYR A 73 1.75 -4.33 3.86
CA TYR A 73 3.11 -4.84 3.95
C TYR A 73 3.25 -6.02 4.90
N SER A 74 2.27 -6.35 5.75
CA SER A 74 2.40 -7.44 6.74
C SER A 74 1.67 -8.71 6.37
N VAL A 75 0.63 -8.66 5.55
CA VAL A 75 -0.12 -9.84 5.13
C VAL A 75 -0.26 -9.90 3.61
N LEU A 76 -0.26 -11.11 3.06
CA LEU A 76 -0.46 -11.41 1.65
C LEU A 76 -1.73 -12.28 1.53
N PRO A 77 -2.82 -11.79 0.91
CA PRO A 77 -4.10 -12.49 0.86
C PRO A 77 -3.98 -13.91 0.31
N ASP A 78 -3.25 -14.08 -0.79
CA ASP A 78 -3.08 -15.39 -1.41
C ASP A 78 -2.32 -16.36 -0.51
N VAL A 79 -1.28 -15.90 0.20
CA VAL A 79 -0.55 -16.74 1.16
C VAL A 79 -1.45 -17.12 2.32
N PHE A 80 -2.18 -16.15 2.88
CA PHE A 80 -3.10 -16.37 4.00
C PHE A 80 -4.20 -17.38 3.64
N SER A 81 -4.94 -17.13 2.56
CA SER A 81 -6.05 -17.99 2.13
C SER A 81 -5.56 -19.38 1.74
N ASN A 82 -4.47 -19.49 0.98
CA ASN A 82 -3.89 -20.80 0.63
C ASN A 82 -3.48 -21.58 1.87
N LYS A 83 -2.89 -20.92 2.87
CA LYS A 83 -2.49 -21.57 4.13
C LYS A 83 -3.70 -22.08 4.91
N VAL A 84 -4.75 -21.26 5.07
CA VAL A 84 -5.99 -21.68 5.74
C VAL A 84 -6.65 -22.85 5.00
N ASN A 85 -6.81 -22.72 3.68
CA ASN A 85 -7.53 -23.66 2.81
C ASN A 85 -6.87 -25.03 2.67
N ARG A 86 -5.57 -25.16 2.95
CA ARG A 86 -4.89 -26.48 3.03
C ARG A 86 -5.45 -27.37 4.12
N THR A 87 -6.11 -26.78 5.12
CA THR A 87 -6.53 -27.48 6.34
C THR A 87 -8.05 -27.48 6.54
N LEU A 88 -8.80 -26.88 5.61
CA LEU A 88 -10.26 -26.82 5.63
C LEU A 88 -10.85 -27.70 4.51
N PRO A 89 -12.03 -28.30 4.74
CA PRO A 89 -12.82 -28.92 3.67
C PRO A 89 -13.14 -27.95 2.53
N ASP A 90 -13.37 -28.48 1.32
CA ASP A 90 -13.68 -27.66 0.13
C ASP A 90 -14.88 -26.71 0.34
N THR A 91 -15.90 -27.15 1.09
CA THR A 91 -17.10 -26.37 1.41
C THR A 91 -16.84 -25.22 2.40
N GLU A 92 -15.73 -25.27 3.11
CA GLU A 92 -15.34 -24.29 4.13
C GLU A 92 -14.17 -23.40 3.69
N LYS A 93 -13.64 -23.63 2.49
CA LYS A 93 -12.57 -22.80 1.93
C LYS A 93 -12.97 -21.34 1.92
N ILE A 94 -12.00 -20.51 2.28
CA ILE A 94 -12.15 -19.06 2.34
C ILE A 94 -11.60 -18.41 1.08
N ARG A 95 -12.18 -17.26 0.71
CA ARG A 95 -11.52 -16.28 -0.16
C ARG A 95 -11.22 -15.05 0.68
N THR A 96 -9.98 -14.60 0.61
CA THR A 96 -9.55 -13.36 1.26
C THR A 96 -9.53 -12.21 0.26
N GLU A 97 -10.01 -11.05 0.67
CA GLU A 97 -9.85 -9.82 -0.09
C GLU A 97 -9.27 -8.72 0.80
N PHE A 98 -8.41 -7.88 0.22
CA PHE A 98 -7.91 -6.70 0.92
C PHE A 98 -8.97 -5.60 0.96
N TYR A 99 -9.22 -5.09 2.17
CA TYR A 99 -9.90 -3.83 2.42
C TYR A 99 -8.91 -2.88 3.09
N SER A 100 -7.97 -2.34 2.31
CA SER A 100 -6.83 -1.62 2.85
C SER A 100 -6.35 -0.51 1.91
N HIS A 101 -5.88 0.58 2.51
CA HIS A 101 -5.16 1.66 1.84
C HIS A 101 -4.07 2.22 2.77
N PRO A 102 -3.03 2.91 2.25
CA PRO A 102 -1.82 3.23 3.02
C PRO A 102 -2.05 4.00 4.32
N SER A 103 -3.04 4.89 4.36
CA SER A 103 -3.31 5.75 5.52
C SER A 103 -4.56 5.37 6.33
N LEU A 104 -5.05 4.12 6.25
CA LEU A 104 -6.28 3.70 6.93
C LEU A 104 -6.12 3.74 8.45
N THR A 105 -6.65 4.78 9.07
CA THR A 105 -6.67 4.94 10.53
C THR A 105 -7.92 4.32 11.15
N PRO A 106 -7.96 4.13 12.48
CA PRO A 106 -9.18 3.75 13.18
C PRO A 106 -10.40 4.61 12.86
N SER A 107 -10.24 5.94 12.72
CA SER A 107 -11.34 6.81 12.27
C SER A 107 -11.83 6.45 10.87
N ASP A 108 -10.91 6.18 9.93
CA ASP A 108 -11.28 5.80 8.57
C ASP A 108 -12.06 4.45 8.59
N PHE A 109 -11.59 3.47 9.38
CA PHE A 109 -12.29 2.21 9.62
C PHE A 109 -13.71 2.42 10.15
N TYR A 110 -13.89 3.30 11.14
CA TYR A 110 -15.20 3.65 11.67
C TYR A 110 -16.13 4.20 10.58
N TYR A 111 -15.65 5.07 9.70
CA TYR A 111 -16.46 5.56 8.58
C TYR A 111 -16.73 4.51 7.50
N TYR A 112 -15.88 3.48 7.40
CA TYR A 112 -16.06 2.36 6.46
C TYR A 112 -16.94 1.22 6.97
N LYS A 113 -17.27 1.19 8.27
CA LYS A 113 -17.95 0.05 8.93
C LYS A 113 -19.20 -0.44 8.20
N GLU A 114 -20.00 0.46 7.65
CA GLU A 114 -21.23 0.09 6.95
C GLU A 114 -20.97 -0.55 5.58
N ASP A 115 -20.02 0.00 4.82
CA ASP A 115 -19.62 -0.57 3.53
C ASP A 115 -18.95 -1.93 3.73
N ILE A 116 -18.10 -2.07 4.76
CA ILE A 116 -17.49 -3.35 5.15
C ILE A 116 -18.59 -4.38 5.44
N ALA A 117 -19.57 -4.02 6.26
CA ALA A 117 -20.70 -4.91 6.57
C ALA A 117 -21.52 -5.25 5.31
N SER A 118 -21.71 -4.29 4.39
CA SER A 118 -22.44 -4.49 3.14
C SER A 118 -21.79 -5.53 2.21
N LYS A 119 -20.47 -5.77 2.34
CA LYS A 119 -19.78 -6.82 1.57
C LYS A 119 -20.12 -8.23 2.07
N LYS A 120 -20.85 -8.36 3.19
CA LYS A 120 -21.20 -9.62 3.86
C LYS A 120 -19.99 -10.54 4.15
N PRO A 121 -18.88 -10.05 4.70
CA PRO A 121 -17.77 -10.91 5.08
C PRO A 121 -18.18 -11.86 6.21
N LYS A 122 -17.65 -13.08 6.21
CA LYS A 122 -17.78 -14.03 7.33
C LYS A 122 -16.86 -13.68 8.49
N ALA A 123 -15.78 -12.95 8.23
CA ALA A 123 -14.88 -12.43 9.25
C ALA A 123 -14.07 -11.24 8.71
N VAL A 124 -13.61 -10.39 9.63
CA VAL A 124 -12.64 -9.34 9.36
C VAL A 124 -11.38 -9.63 10.17
N VAL A 125 -10.22 -9.64 9.52
CA VAL A 125 -8.92 -9.66 10.18
C VAL A 125 -8.32 -8.26 10.06
N TYR A 126 -8.30 -7.53 11.16
CA TYR A 126 -7.78 -6.16 11.20
C TYR A 126 -6.35 -6.19 11.77
N LEU A 127 -5.36 -5.81 10.96
CA LEU A 127 -3.99 -5.57 11.41
C LEU A 127 -3.82 -4.11 11.81
N ILE A 128 -3.34 -3.88 13.03
CA ILE A 128 -3.10 -2.55 13.60
C ILE A 128 -1.71 -2.46 14.23
N ASN A 129 -1.11 -1.28 14.26
CA ASN A 129 0.09 -1.00 15.05
C ASN A 129 -0.10 0.33 15.81
N PRO A 130 0.67 0.62 16.88
CA PRO A 130 0.63 1.91 17.56
C PRO A 130 0.72 3.14 16.63
N ALA A 131 1.46 3.05 15.52
CA ALA A 131 1.55 4.12 14.52
C ALA A 131 0.21 4.49 13.84
N ASP A 132 -0.77 3.57 13.79
CA ASP A 132 -2.08 3.82 13.20
C ASP A 132 -2.92 4.80 14.02
N PHE A 133 -2.64 4.94 15.32
CA PHE A 133 -3.32 5.90 16.20
C PHE A 133 -2.82 7.34 16.06
N GLN A 134 -2.06 7.65 15.01
CA GLN A 134 -1.64 9.01 14.65
C GLN A 134 -0.76 9.68 15.73
N LEU A 135 0.27 8.95 16.19
CA LEU A 135 1.16 9.37 17.27
C LEU A 135 1.83 10.74 17.04
N GLU A 136 1.94 11.18 15.79
CA GLU A 136 2.50 12.49 15.42
C GLU A 136 1.72 13.71 15.96
N PHE A 137 0.49 13.51 16.47
CA PHE A 137 -0.33 14.55 17.11
C PHE A 137 -0.21 14.56 18.65
N LEU A 138 0.62 13.70 19.24
CA LEU A 138 0.91 13.74 20.66
C LEU A 138 1.82 14.93 21.00
N LYS A 139 1.41 15.71 22.01
CA LYS A 139 2.16 16.85 22.55
C LYS A 139 2.50 16.61 24.01
N GLU A 140 3.67 17.09 24.41
CA GLU A 140 4.07 17.14 25.82
C GLU A 140 3.45 18.38 26.47
N THR A 141 2.84 18.20 27.64
CA THR A 141 2.25 19.25 28.46
C THR A 141 2.80 19.17 29.87
N VAL A 142 2.48 20.17 30.71
CA VAL A 142 2.89 20.17 32.13
C VAL A 142 2.28 18.97 32.89
N GLU A 143 1.12 18.48 32.46
CA GLU A 143 0.39 17.39 33.11
C GLU A 143 0.72 16.00 32.53
N GLY A 144 1.47 15.92 31.43
CA GLY A 144 1.84 14.66 30.78
C GLY A 144 1.78 14.75 29.26
N ILE A 145 1.01 13.89 28.62
CA ILE A 145 0.74 13.93 27.18
C ILE A 145 -0.70 14.35 26.90
N GLU A 146 -0.88 15.08 25.83
CA GLU A 146 -2.17 15.42 25.25
C GLU A 146 -2.18 15.07 23.77
N TYR A 147 -3.31 14.58 23.25
CA TYR A 147 -3.50 14.39 21.83
C TYR A 147 -4.13 15.64 21.21
N ASP A 148 -3.50 16.21 20.18
CA ASP A 148 -3.97 17.42 19.50
C ASP A 148 -5.18 17.15 18.60
N GLU A 149 -6.35 16.99 19.20
CA GLU A 149 -7.61 16.73 18.49
C GLU A 149 -7.92 17.83 17.46
N LYS A 150 -7.66 19.10 17.82
CA LYS A 150 -7.89 20.24 16.92
C LYS A 150 -6.95 20.21 15.72
N GLY A 151 -5.65 20.01 15.94
CA GLY A 151 -4.68 19.89 14.85
C GLY A 151 -4.98 18.70 13.94
N PHE A 152 -5.38 17.55 14.51
CA PHE A 152 -5.79 16.39 13.73
C PHE A 152 -7.05 16.67 12.88
N LEU A 153 -8.03 17.39 13.44
CA LEU A 153 -9.24 17.79 12.70
C LEU A 153 -8.94 18.77 11.56
N GLU A 154 -8.09 19.77 11.80
CA GLU A 154 -7.66 20.73 10.78
C GLU A 154 -6.94 20.02 9.61
N GLU A 155 -6.04 19.09 9.92
CA GLU A 155 -5.37 18.26 8.91
C GLU A 155 -6.36 17.34 8.18
N SER A 156 -7.32 16.78 8.92
CA SER A 156 -8.40 15.94 8.41
C SER A 156 -9.28 16.65 7.37
N ILE A 157 -9.55 17.94 7.55
CA ILE A 157 -10.33 18.74 6.61
C ILE A 157 -9.49 19.15 5.39
N ARG A 158 -8.24 19.57 5.63
CA ARG A 158 -7.41 20.22 4.60
C ARG A 158 -6.65 19.24 3.73
N ILE A 159 -6.04 18.23 4.35
CA ILE A 159 -4.99 17.41 3.75
C ILE A 159 -5.47 15.98 3.53
N ARG A 160 -6.16 15.37 4.51
CA ARG A 160 -6.54 13.95 4.42
C ARG A 160 -7.49 13.69 3.25
N HIS A 161 -7.09 12.75 2.42
CA HIS A 161 -7.81 12.35 1.21
C HIS A 161 -9.13 11.66 1.55
N GLN A 162 -9.14 10.81 2.58
CA GLN A 162 -10.26 9.93 2.93
C GLN A 162 -11.53 10.70 3.25
N ASN A 163 -11.43 11.67 4.15
CA ASN A 163 -12.56 12.50 4.58
C ASN A 163 -13.18 13.29 3.43
N ARG A 164 -12.41 13.63 2.39
CA ARG A 164 -12.90 14.44 1.27
C ARG A 164 -13.31 13.62 0.06
N LEU A 165 -12.82 12.38 -0.05
CA LEU A 165 -12.95 11.54 -1.22
C LEU A 165 -13.82 10.31 -1.00
N LEU A 166 -13.74 9.71 0.19
CA LEU A 166 -14.25 8.36 0.45
C LEU A 166 -15.52 8.35 1.29
N TYR A 167 -15.69 9.32 2.21
CA TYR A 167 -16.90 9.50 3.05
C TYR A 167 -17.19 10.96 3.43
N PRO A 168 -17.17 11.93 2.48
CA PRO A 168 -17.33 13.34 2.80
C PRO A 168 -18.70 13.72 3.38
N ASP A 169 -19.71 12.92 3.11
CA ASP A 169 -21.06 13.01 3.67
C ASP A 169 -21.10 12.63 5.15
N LEU A 170 -20.56 11.45 5.51
CA LEU A 170 -20.50 11.02 6.92
C LEU A 170 -19.60 11.96 7.76
N PHE A 171 -18.48 12.39 7.19
CA PHE A 171 -17.59 13.33 7.87
C PHE A 171 -18.25 14.70 8.08
N LEU A 172 -19.09 15.15 7.14
CA LEU A 172 -19.88 16.38 7.31
C LEU A 172 -20.91 16.24 8.42
N GLU A 173 -21.58 15.10 8.52
CA GLU A 173 -22.56 14.83 9.57
C GLU A 173 -21.94 14.96 10.97
N ASP A 174 -20.78 14.34 11.18
CA ASP A 174 -20.09 14.31 12.48
C ASP A 174 -19.41 15.65 12.83
N HIS A 175 -19.05 16.47 11.85
CA HIS A 175 -18.25 17.70 12.03
C HIS A 175 -18.86 18.96 11.41
N TRP A 176 -20.19 19.03 11.31
CA TRP A 176 -20.87 20.09 10.57
C TRP A 176 -20.57 21.51 11.11
N LYS A 177 -20.39 21.66 12.43
CA LYS A 177 -20.10 22.96 13.05
C LYS A 177 -18.71 23.44 12.66
N GLU A 178 -17.72 22.57 12.82
CA GLU A 178 -16.33 22.85 12.51
C GLU A 178 -16.11 23.09 11.02
N ILE A 179 -16.86 22.40 10.17
CA ILE A 179 -16.85 22.62 8.71
C ILE A 179 -17.52 23.94 8.34
N TYR A 180 -18.63 24.31 8.99
CA TYR A 180 -19.32 25.57 8.74
C TYR A 180 -18.47 26.78 9.12
N ASP A 181 -17.65 26.65 10.17
CA ASP A 181 -16.76 27.70 10.67
C ASP A 181 -15.45 27.84 9.86
N LEU A 182 -15.26 27.03 8.80
CA LEU A 182 -14.13 27.17 7.89
C LEU A 182 -14.15 28.51 7.15
N ASP A 183 -12.98 28.99 6.75
CA ASP A 183 -12.93 30.13 5.82
C ASP A 183 -13.61 29.77 4.50
N LYS A 184 -14.10 30.80 3.81
CA LYS A 184 -14.88 30.66 2.58
C LYS A 184 -14.21 29.76 1.53
N SER A 185 -12.90 29.89 1.35
CA SER A 185 -12.15 29.10 0.36
C SER A 185 -12.11 27.62 0.73
N GLN A 186 -11.90 27.32 2.02
CA GLN A 186 -11.89 25.95 2.53
C GLN A 186 -13.27 25.30 2.47
N LEU A 187 -14.32 26.05 2.84
CA LEU A 187 -15.69 25.58 2.71
C LEU A 187 -16.07 25.30 1.25
N GLU A 188 -15.74 26.21 0.32
CA GLU A 188 -15.95 26.00 -1.12
C GLU A 188 -15.19 24.77 -1.64
N SER A 189 -13.96 24.57 -1.19
CA SER A 189 -13.13 23.40 -1.55
C SER A 189 -13.68 22.09 -1.00
N PHE A 190 -14.31 22.11 0.18
CA PHE A 190 -14.96 20.94 0.78
C PHE A 190 -16.27 20.64 0.04
N VAL A 191 -17.16 21.64 -0.08
CA VAL A 191 -18.47 21.52 -0.73
C VAL A 191 -18.33 21.08 -2.18
N SER A 192 -17.37 21.63 -2.94
CA SER A 192 -17.14 21.23 -4.33
C SER A 192 -16.80 19.73 -4.48
N LYS A 193 -15.99 19.17 -3.57
CA LYS A 193 -15.69 17.72 -3.55
C LYS A 193 -16.88 16.90 -3.06
N LEU A 194 -17.68 17.43 -2.15
CA LEU A 194 -18.90 16.78 -1.69
C LEU A 194 -19.91 16.63 -2.84
N ILE A 195 -20.10 17.67 -3.67
CA ILE A 195 -21.14 17.66 -4.71
C ILE A 195 -20.69 17.14 -6.07
N SER A 196 -19.40 17.27 -6.44
CA SER A 196 -18.89 16.86 -7.76
C SER A 196 -17.83 15.77 -7.66
N TYR A 197 -18.10 14.62 -8.29
CA TYR A 197 -17.22 13.48 -8.44
C TYR A 197 -16.02 13.79 -9.33
N GLY A 198 -16.21 14.58 -10.38
CA GLY A 198 -15.13 15.08 -11.22
C GLY A 198 -14.11 15.88 -10.41
N VAL A 199 -14.57 16.82 -9.57
CA VAL A 199 -13.68 17.58 -8.67
C VAL A 199 -13.07 16.68 -7.60
N ARG A 200 -13.88 15.78 -7.03
CA ARG A 200 -13.44 14.82 -6.00
C ARG A 200 -12.29 13.96 -6.51
N TYR A 201 -12.45 13.27 -7.63
CA TYR A 201 -11.49 12.26 -8.11
C TYR A 201 -10.43 12.80 -9.08
N ARG A 202 -10.42 14.11 -9.36
CA ARG A 202 -9.48 14.76 -10.29
C ARG A 202 -8.02 14.40 -10.04
N SER A 203 -7.61 14.24 -8.77
CA SER A 203 -6.20 14.05 -8.40
C SER A 203 -5.59 12.73 -8.87
N PHE A 204 -6.41 11.72 -9.16
CA PHE A 204 -5.95 10.39 -9.61
C PHE A 204 -6.72 9.87 -10.83
N PHE A 205 -7.61 10.68 -11.41
CA PHE A 205 -8.40 10.29 -12.59
C PHE A 205 -7.52 9.82 -13.76
N TYR A 206 -6.38 10.49 -13.96
CA TYR A 206 -5.48 10.21 -15.08
C TYR A 206 -4.56 9.02 -14.86
N ASP A 207 -4.43 8.52 -13.63
CA ASP A 207 -3.47 7.48 -13.28
C ASP A 207 -3.69 6.17 -14.07
N PRO A 208 -4.90 5.57 -14.10
CA PRO A 208 -5.14 4.35 -14.89
C PRO A 208 -4.98 4.60 -16.41
N VAL A 209 -5.38 5.78 -16.89
CA VAL A 209 -5.23 6.16 -18.31
C VAL A 209 -3.75 6.28 -18.68
N MET A 210 -2.95 6.86 -17.79
CA MET A 210 -1.51 7.01 -17.99
C MET A 210 -0.81 5.66 -17.97
N ALA A 211 -1.13 4.79 -17.02
CA ALA A 211 -0.58 3.43 -16.97
C ALA A 211 -0.88 2.66 -18.27
N TRP A 212 -2.14 2.66 -18.71
CA TRP A 212 -2.55 2.05 -19.98
C TRP A 212 -1.79 2.65 -21.18
N TYR A 213 -1.69 3.98 -21.27
CA TYR A 213 -0.95 4.66 -22.34
C TYR A 213 0.54 4.29 -22.33
N MET A 214 1.15 4.24 -21.14
CA MET A 214 2.56 3.90 -20.96
C MET A 214 2.87 2.48 -21.44
N HIS A 215 1.98 1.51 -21.18
CA HIS A 215 2.14 0.13 -21.63
C HIS A 215 2.05 -0.01 -23.15
N ARG A 216 1.08 0.66 -23.79
CA ARG A 216 0.85 0.50 -25.23
C ARG A 216 1.84 1.29 -26.10
N PHE A 217 2.13 2.54 -25.72
CA PHE A 217 2.83 3.48 -26.61
C PHE A 217 4.23 3.85 -26.17
N ARG A 218 4.57 3.61 -24.89
CA ARG A 218 5.88 3.93 -24.33
C ARG A 218 6.54 2.74 -23.66
N TRP A 219 6.05 1.52 -23.91
CA TRP A 219 6.58 0.24 -23.43
C TRP A 219 7.06 0.27 -21.98
N GLY A 220 6.22 0.82 -21.07
CA GLY A 220 6.49 0.81 -19.63
C GLY A 220 7.75 1.57 -19.21
N ARG A 221 8.05 2.73 -19.81
CA ARG A 221 9.22 3.58 -19.47
C ARG A 221 9.04 4.49 -18.26
N SER A 222 7.84 4.56 -17.70
CA SER A 222 7.49 5.39 -16.55
C SER A 222 6.54 4.58 -15.70
N TYR A 223 7.01 4.20 -14.53
CA TYR A 223 6.38 3.26 -13.63
C TYR A 223 7.03 3.39 -12.25
N HIS A 224 6.32 2.98 -11.22
CA HIS A 224 6.83 3.01 -9.85
C HIS A 224 7.50 1.70 -9.50
N TYR A 225 6.88 0.57 -9.87
CA TYR A 225 7.38 -0.75 -9.54
C TYR A 225 7.44 -1.70 -10.74
N TYR A 226 8.44 -2.57 -10.74
CA TYR A 226 8.67 -3.54 -11.80
C TYR A 226 7.64 -4.66 -11.74
N THR A 227 7.09 -5.05 -12.89
CA THR A 227 6.07 -6.13 -13.01
C THR A 227 6.43 -7.16 -14.08
N GLY A 228 7.62 -7.05 -14.67
CA GLY A 228 8.14 -7.96 -15.69
C GLY A 228 8.53 -9.33 -15.14
N VAL A 229 9.35 -10.06 -15.90
CA VAL A 229 9.93 -11.32 -15.41
C VAL A 229 11.09 -11.02 -14.47
N ILE A 230 11.06 -11.55 -13.24
CA ILE A 230 12.13 -11.32 -12.27
C ILE A 230 13.40 -12.06 -12.76
N PRO A 231 14.55 -11.36 -12.93
CA PRO A 231 15.83 -12.01 -13.22
C PRO A 231 16.25 -12.99 -12.13
N LYS A 232 17.11 -13.94 -12.48
CA LYS A 232 17.63 -14.96 -11.56
C LYS A 232 18.37 -14.34 -10.37
N GLU A 233 19.12 -13.27 -10.60
CA GLU A 233 19.87 -12.50 -9.60
C GLU A 233 18.99 -11.51 -8.82
N GLY A 234 17.69 -11.46 -9.14
CA GLY A 234 16.70 -10.56 -8.56
C GLY A 234 16.60 -9.21 -9.27
N ILE A 235 15.71 -8.37 -8.75
CA ILE A 235 15.47 -7.01 -9.25
C ILE A 235 15.24 -6.07 -8.08
N TYR A 236 15.76 -4.85 -8.17
CA TYR A 236 15.30 -3.76 -7.31
C TYR A 236 13.94 -3.30 -7.84
N LEU A 237 12.99 -3.01 -6.94
CA LEU A 237 11.59 -2.82 -7.30
C LEU A 237 11.36 -1.67 -8.29
N ARG A 238 12.26 -0.69 -8.39
CA ARG A 238 12.21 0.35 -9.45
C ARG A 238 12.69 -0.12 -10.83
N GLY A 239 13.00 -1.40 -10.97
CA GLY A 239 13.45 -2.10 -12.18
C GLY A 239 14.94 -2.01 -12.48
N TRP A 240 15.75 -1.61 -11.50
CA TRP A 240 17.22 -1.73 -11.60
C TRP A 240 17.63 -3.18 -11.40
N VAL A 241 18.63 -3.61 -12.16
CA VAL A 241 19.21 -4.95 -12.07
C VAL A 241 20.69 -4.87 -11.72
N LYS A 242 21.28 -5.99 -11.33
CA LYS A 242 22.73 -6.11 -11.17
C LYS A 242 23.44 -5.90 -12.53
N PRO A 243 24.75 -5.56 -12.55
CA PRO A 243 25.51 -5.40 -13.79
C PRO A 243 25.50 -6.61 -14.72
N GLU A 244 25.35 -7.81 -14.15
CA GLU A 244 25.18 -9.07 -14.87
C GLU A 244 23.95 -9.79 -14.32
N PHE A 245 23.08 -10.26 -15.21
CA PHE A 245 21.88 -11.00 -14.84
C PHE A 245 21.37 -11.93 -15.95
N GLU A 246 20.69 -13.00 -15.56
CA GLU A 246 19.96 -13.92 -16.43
C GLU A 246 18.44 -13.72 -16.30
N ILE A 247 17.71 -13.80 -17.41
CA ILE A 247 16.26 -13.65 -17.44
C ILE A 247 15.61 -14.60 -18.47
N ASP A 248 14.48 -15.19 -18.09
CA ASP A 248 13.68 -16.08 -18.93
C ASP A 248 12.52 -15.31 -19.58
N CYS A 249 12.69 -14.90 -20.83
CA CYS A 249 11.73 -14.03 -21.51
C CYS A 249 10.59 -14.81 -22.16
N GLU A 250 9.37 -14.34 -21.91
CA GLU A 250 8.17 -14.72 -22.64
C GLU A 250 8.20 -14.01 -24.00
N ILE A 251 8.16 -14.77 -25.10
CA ILE A 251 8.16 -14.23 -26.46
C ILE A 251 6.98 -14.85 -27.23
N SER A 252 6.32 -14.05 -28.06
CA SER A 252 5.29 -14.53 -28.98
C SER A 252 5.74 -14.24 -30.41
N GLY A 253 6.44 -15.20 -31.01
CA GLY A 253 6.83 -15.15 -32.42
C GLY A 253 8.34 -15.17 -32.62
N ASN A 254 8.81 -14.45 -33.64
CA ASN A 254 10.22 -14.45 -34.05
C ASN A 254 10.95 -13.14 -33.72
N GLN A 255 10.28 -12.20 -33.04
CA GLN A 255 10.86 -10.92 -32.64
C GLN A 255 10.69 -10.70 -31.15
N TRP A 256 11.78 -10.30 -30.50
CA TRP A 256 11.79 -9.84 -29.12
C TRP A 256 12.07 -8.34 -29.09
N ARG A 257 11.18 -7.57 -28.49
CA ARG A 257 11.25 -6.11 -28.44
C ARG A 257 11.06 -5.62 -27.03
N GLU A 258 12.02 -4.83 -26.56
CA GLU A 258 12.01 -4.30 -25.21
C GLU A 258 12.58 -2.89 -25.10
N SER A 259 12.46 -2.28 -23.91
CA SER A 259 13.12 -1.02 -23.57
C SER A 259 14.02 -1.16 -22.35
N ILE A 260 15.18 -0.51 -22.40
CA ILE A 260 16.11 -0.39 -21.27
C ILE A 260 16.49 1.08 -21.07
N PHE A 261 16.92 1.42 -19.86
CA PHE A 261 17.43 2.73 -19.52
C PHE A 261 18.91 2.64 -19.15
N ILE A 262 19.71 3.46 -19.84
CA ILE A 262 21.14 3.63 -19.59
C ILE A 262 21.34 4.92 -18.79
N GLN A 263 21.93 4.81 -17.60
CA GLN A 263 22.23 5.97 -16.76
C GLN A 263 23.53 6.66 -17.18
N ASN A 264 24.59 5.88 -17.40
CA ASN A 264 25.94 6.39 -17.58
C ASN A 264 26.33 6.39 -19.07
N PRO A 265 26.68 7.54 -19.68
CA PRO A 265 27.20 7.60 -21.04
C PRO A 265 28.42 6.70 -21.26
N GLY A 266 28.48 6.08 -22.43
CA GLY A 266 29.51 5.12 -22.82
C GLY A 266 29.36 3.73 -22.19
N THR A 267 28.20 3.38 -21.63
CA THR A 267 27.93 2.01 -21.17
C THR A 267 27.85 1.07 -22.37
N ASN A 268 28.63 0.00 -22.37
CA ASN A 268 28.51 -1.12 -23.28
C ASN A 268 27.56 -2.17 -22.70
N LEU A 269 26.59 -2.59 -23.50
CA LEU A 269 25.67 -3.66 -23.15
C LEU A 269 25.87 -4.84 -24.09
N LYS A 270 26.08 -6.01 -23.50
CA LYS A 270 26.12 -7.29 -24.20
C LYS A 270 24.93 -8.16 -23.81
N ILE A 271 24.33 -8.83 -24.77
CA ILE A 271 23.23 -9.78 -24.57
C ILE A 271 23.60 -11.11 -25.20
N TYR A 272 23.51 -12.17 -24.42
CA TYR A 272 23.80 -13.53 -24.84
C TYR A 272 22.54 -14.39 -24.76
N LYS A 273 22.34 -15.25 -25.75
CA LYS A 273 21.45 -16.42 -25.63
C LYS A 273 22.19 -17.48 -24.84
N THR A 274 21.59 -18.10 -23.82
CA THR A 274 22.32 -19.07 -22.96
C THR A 274 21.93 -20.54 -23.17
N SER A 275 20.91 -20.81 -23.99
CA SER A 275 20.47 -22.18 -24.30
C SER A 275 20.23 -22.34 -25.81
N PRO A 276 20.78 -23.37 -26.48
CA PRO A 276 21.54 -24.50 -25.93
C PRO A 276 23.04 -24.24 -25.68
N LYS A 277 23.59 -23.14 -26.20
CA LYS A 277 24.97 -22.67 -25.95
C LYS A 277 24.97 -21.16 -25.79
N GLU A 278 25.99 -20.64 -25.10
CA GLU A 278 26.17 -19.20 -24.97
C GLU A 278 26.56 -18.59 -26.33
N GLU A 279 25.72 -17.69 -26.84
CA GLU A 279 25.89 -17.02 -28.13
C GLU A 279 25.64 -15.52 -27.95
N LEU A 280 26.60 -14.68 -28.38
CA LEU A 280 26.46 -13.22 -28.35
C LEU A 280 25.45 -12.78 -29.41
N LEU A 281 24.30 -12.25 -28.97
CA LEU A 281 23.23 -11.75 -29.84
C LEU A 281 23.31 -10.24 -30.07
N PHE A 282 23.88 -9.50 -29.13
CA PHE A 282 23.87 -8.04 -29.14
C PHE A 282 25.10 -7.50 -28.42
N ASP A 283 25.78 -6.52 -29.03
CA ASP A 283 26.87 -5.77 -28.43
C ASP A 283 26.76 -4.30 -28.90
N LYS A 284 26.49 -3.39 -27.98
CA LYS A 284 26.34 -1.97 -28.31
C LYS A 284 26.77 -1.05 -27.17
N THR A 285 27.47 0.02 -27.53
CA THR A 285 27.83 1.11 -26.62
C THR A 285 26.91 2.31 -26.80
N TYR A 286 26.37 2.83 -25.68
CA TYR A 286 25.40 3.92 -25.67
C TYR A 286 26.06 5.25 -25.28
N ALA A 287 26.13 6.20 -26.22
CA ALA A 287 26.82 7.48 -26.01
C ALA A 287 26.08 8.48 -25.09
N LYS A 288 24.79 8.27 -24.80
CA LYS A 288 23.98 9.20 -23.99
C LYS A 288 23.19 8.45 -22.92
N LYS A 289 22.77 9.19 -21.90
CA LYS A 289 21.80 8.74 -20.90
C LYS A 289 20.40 8.72 -21.51
N GLY A 290 19.60 7.69 -21.25
CA GLY A 290 18.20 7.64 -21.69
C GLY A 290 17.64 6.25 -21.90
N TRP A 291 16.39 6.22 -22.35
CA TRP A 291 15.69 5.00 -22.76
C TRP A 291 16.06 4.60 -24.19
N TYR A 292 16.38 3.32 -24.39
CA TYR A 292 16.73 2.73 -25.67
C TYR A 292 15.87 1.50 -25.95
N TYR A 293 15.55 1.32 -27.22
CA TYR A 293 14.87 0.12 -27.71
C TYR A 293 15.89 -0.99 -27.98
N LEU A 294 15.50 -2.21 -27.61
CA LEU A 294 16.17 -3.43 -27.99
C LEU A 294 15.24 -4.20 -28.92
N GLU A 295 15.79 -4.71 -30.02
CA GLU A 295 15.08 -5.57 -30.95
C GLU A 295 16.02 -6.69 -31.38
N LEU A 296 15.59 -7.94 -31.15
CA LEU A 296 16.27 -9.14 -31.58
C LEU A 296 15.31 -9.94 -32.47
N THR A 297 15.81 -10.41 -33.62
CA THR A 297 15.03 -11.24 -34.55
C THR A 297 15.65 -12.63 -34.60
N PHE A 298 14.79 -13.65 -34.58
CA PHE A 298 15.15 -15.06 -34.61
C PHE A 298 14.64 -15.71 -35.90
N SER A 299 15.35 -16.74 -36.39
CA SER A 299 14.95 -17.49 -37.58
C SER A 299 13.68 -18.32 -37.36
N GLU A 300 13.45 -18.77 -36.14
CA GLU A 300 12.33 -19.62 -35.75
C GLU A 300 11.40 -18.90 -34.78
N LYS A 301 10.14 -19.35 -34.72
CA LYS A 301 9.21 -18.90 -33.69
C LYS A 301 9.64 -19.48 -32.35
N LEU A 302 9.84 -18.61 -31.37
CA LEU A 302 10.16 -18.98 -30.01
C LEU A 302 8.97 -18.64 -29.12
N GLU A 303 8.74 -19.48 -28.11
CA GLU A 303 7.80 -19.18 -27.01
C GLU A 303 8.54 -18.69 -25.76
N LYS A 304 9.79 -19.11 -25.59
CA LYS A 304 10.66 -18.74 -24.48
C LYS A 304 12.07 -18.48 -24.97
N LEU A 305 12.73 -17.52 -24.33
CA LEU A 305 14.09 -17.12 -24.66
C LEU A 305 14.86 -16.83 -23.38
N LYS A 306 15.91 -17.61 -23.11
CA LYS A 306 16.79 -17.34 -21.98
C LYS A 306 17.94 -16.44 -22.39
N LEU A 307 17.99 -15.26 -21.78
CA LEU A 307 18.98 -14.23 -22.07
C LEU A 307 19.87 -13.96 -20.85
N LYS A 308 21.12 -13.61 -21.14
CA LYS A 308 22.07 -13.09 -20.17
C LYS A 308 22.52 -11.70 -20.60
N PHE A 309 22.44 -10.75 -19.70
CA PHE A 309 22.82 -9.35 -19.94
C PHE A 309 24.09 -9.03 -19.15
N GLN A 310 24.97 -8.24 -19.76
CA GLN A 310 26.18 -7.72 -19.12
C GLN A 310 26.35 -6.24 -19.47
N SER A 311 26.36 -5.38 -18.47
CA SER A 311 26.70 -3.96 -18.59
C SER A 311 28.04 -3.65 -17.90
N ASP A 312 28.94 -2.98 -18.61
CA ASP A 312 30.32 -2.73 -18.15
C ASP A 312 30.46 -1.57 -17.15
N LYS A 313 29.51 -0.64 -17.13
CA LYS A 313 29.56 0.54 -16.26
C LYS A 313 28.56 0.42 -15.10
N PRO A 314 29.04 0.37 -13.84
CA PRO A 314 28.16 0.32 -12.69
C PRO A 314 27.43 1.65 -12.48
N VAL A 315 26.27 1.59 -11.85
CA VAL A 315 25.45 2.72 -11.42
C VAL A 315 25.27 2.64 -9.92
N SER A 316 25.63 3.71 -9.21
CA SER A 316 25.45 3.82 -7.76
C SER A 316 23.98 4.12 -7.41
N SER A 317 23.41 3.38 -6.46
CA SER A 317 22.10 3.68 -5.90
C SER A 317 22.06 5.05 -5.21
N LEU A 318 23.17 5.54 -4.67
CA LEU A 318 23.24 6.88 -4.07
C LEU A 318 23.18 8.00 -5.13
N ALA A 319 23.44 7.69 -6.40
CA ALA A 319 23.31 8.66 -7.49
C ALA A 319 21.90 8.75 -8.07
N VAL A 320 21.10 7.68 -7.97
CA VAL A 320 19.77 7.59 -8.63
C VAL A 320 18.60 7.39 -7.68
N ASP A 321 18.84 6.79 -6.51
CA ASP A 321 17.82 6.37 -5.54
C ASP A 321 18.26 6.60 -4.08
N TYR A 322 19.06 7.65 -3.82
CA TYR A 322 19.59 7.99 -2.47
C TYR A 322 18.53 8.14 -1.36
N ARG A 323 17.24 8.21 -1.73
CA ARG A 323 16.11 8.26 -0.79
C ARG A 323 15.70 6.89 -0.27
N ILE A 324 15.93 5.84 -1.06
CA ILE A 324 15.56 4.46 -0.73
C ILE A 324 16.72 3.71 -0.07
N PHE A 325 17.97 4.14 -0.30
CA PHE A 325 19.17 3.47 0.17
C PHE A 325 19.99 4.40 1.05
N GLY A 326 20.35 3.93 2.23
CA GLY A 326 21.26 4.63 3.14
C GLY A 326 22.70 4.23 2.88
N THR A 327 22.91 3.00 2.40
CA THR A 327 24.20 2.49 1.96
C THR A 327 24.19 2.20 0.46
N GLU A 328 25.33 2.39 -0.18
CA GLU A 328 25.45 2.23 -1.63
C GLU A 328 25.19 0.79 -2.08
N GLU A 329 24.41 0.69 -3.17
CA GLU A 329 24.17 -0.53 -3.93
C GLU A 329 24.62 -0.30 -5.37
N ILE A 330 25.11 -1.36 -6.02
CA ILE A 330 25.60 -1.28 -7.40
C ILE A 330 24.60 -1.89 -8.35
N TYR A 331 24.13 -1.07 -9.29
CA TYR A 331 23.25 -1.44 -10.38
C TYR A 331 24.01 -1.53 -11.71
N GLY A 332 23.41 -2.19 -12.69
CA GLY A 332 23.79 -2.12 -14.10
C GLY A 332 22.87 -1.14 -14.84
N ILE A 333 21.84 -1.70 -15.45
CA ILE A 333 20.83 -0.96 -16.23
C ILE A 333 19.46 -0.99 -15.54
N ARG A 334 18.50 -0.21 -16.04
CA ARG A 334 17.10 -0.28 -15.61
C ARG A 334 16.23 -0.82 -16.73
N LEU A 335 15.33 -1.74 -16.40
CA LEU A 335 14.42 -2.40 -17.34
C LEU A 335 13.12 -1.61 -17.52
N SER A 336 12.37 -1.85 -18.59
CA SER A 336 10.96 -1.41 -18.68
C SER A 336 10.09 -2.13 -17.65
N GLN A 337 8.93 -1.57 -17.33
CA GLN A 337 8.02 -2.11 -16.31
C GLN A 337 7.67 -3.59 -16.51
N ASN A 338 7.31 -3.98 -17.73
CA ASN A 338 6.85 -5.32 -18.07
C ASN A 338 7.92 -6.12 -18.86
N PHE A 339 9.20 -5.80 -18.67
CA PHE A 339 10.29 -6.39 -19.44
C PHE A 339 10.21 -7.92 -19.44
N CYS A 340 10.32 -8.52 -20.62
CA CYS A 340 10.27 -9.96 -20.86
C CYS A 340 8.93 -10.64 -20.59
N ARG A 341 7.81 -9.90 -20.56
CA ARG A 341 6.45 -10.44 -20.51
C ARG A 341 5.79 -10.41 -21.88
N SER A 342 4.99 -11.43 -22.20
CA SER A 342 4.20 -11.45 -23.43
C SER A 342 2.89 -10.65 -23.32
N GLU A 343 2.37 -10.46 -22.11
CA GLU A 343 1.09 -9.80 -21.85
C GLU A 343 1.19 -8.77 -20.70
N PHE A 344 0.34 -7.75 -20.76
CA PHE A 344 0.16 -6.81 -19.66
C PHE A 344 -0.77 -7.41 -18.62
N ARG A 345 -0.34 -7.36 -17.36
CA ARG A 345 -1.13 -7.88 -16.24
C ARG A 345 -2.01 -6.79 -15.64
N GLU A 346 -3.21 -7.18 -15.25
CA GLU A 346 -4.17 -6.31 -14.59
C GLU A 346 -4.33 -6.66 -13.10
N ASN A 347 -4.87 -5.72 -12.33
CA ASN A 347 -5.25 -5.88 -10.93
C ASN A 347 -4.07 -6.28 -10.02
N LEU A 348 -2.88 -5.75 -10.32
CA LEU A 348 -1.64 -5.99 -9.57
C LEU A 348 -1.49 -5.09 -8.34
N SER A 349 -2.37 -4.11 -8.14
CA SER A 349 -2.26 -3.07 -7.12
C SER A 349 -2.21 -3.56 -5.66
N TYR A 350 -2.57 -4.82 -5.43
CA TYR A 350 -2.53 -5.49 -4.13
C TYR A 350 -1.62 -6.73 -4.11
N ILE A 351 -0.83 -6.93 -5.16
CA ILE A 351 0.09 -8.06 -5.31
C ILE A 351 1.52 -7.56 -5.13
N ARG A 352 2.03 -7.70 -3.91
CA ARG A 352 3.44 -7.43 -3.61
C ARG A 352 4.33 -8.51 -4.23
N ILE A 353 5.47 -8.10 -4.78
CA ILE A 353 6.49 -9.00 -5.33
C ILE A 353 7.77 -9.00 -4.48
N PRO A 354 8.58 -10.06 -4.52
CA PRO A 354 9.91 -10.04 -3.90
C PRO A 354 10.85 -9.08 -4.65
N GLY A 355 11.71 -8.39 -3.91
CA GLY A 355 12.71 -7.49 -4.47
C GLY A 355 14.04 -7.53 -3.72
N ILE A 356 15.11 -7.06 -4.38
CA ILE A 356 16.43 -6.91 -3.76
C ILE A 356 16.38 -5.86 -2.64
N ASP A 357 15.51 -4.84 -2.75
CA ASP A 357 15.27 -3.83 -1.72
C ASP A 357 14.97 -4.44 -0.35
N ASP A 358 14.23 -5.55 -0.33
CA ASP A 358 13.85 -6.30 0.86
C ASP A 358 14.96 -7.28 1.29
N SER A 359 15.35 -8.17 0.36
CA SER A 359 16.29 -9.26 0.69
C SER A 359 17.67 -8.78 1.09
N ARG A 360 18.14 -7.62 0.59
CA ARG A 360 19.40 -7.03 1.04
C ARG A 360 19.37 -6.75 2.54
N LEU A 361 18.26 -6.23 3.08
CA LEU A 361 18.14 -5.86 4.49
C LEU A 361 18.23 -7.09 5.38
N GLU A 362 17.59 -8.18 4.96
CA GLU A 362 17.61 -9.47 5.65
C GLU A 362 19.01 -10.08 5.75
N SER A 363 19.86 -9.80 4.77
CA SER A 363 21.26 -10.29 4.72
C SER A 363 22.27 -9.36 5.40
N MET A 364 21.88 -8.14 5.78
CA MET A 364 22.78 -7.17 6.39
C MET A 364 23.19 -7.56 7.81
N ALA A 365 24.49 -7.36 8.09
CA ALA A 365 24.98 -7.36 9.47
C ALA A 365 24.25 -6.30 10.31
N SER A 366 24.14 -6.54 11.61
CA SER A 366 23.32 -5.72 12.52
C SER A 366 23.75 -4.24 12.57
N ASP A 367 25.05 -3.98 12.60
CA ASP A 367 25.66 -2.64 12.58
C ASP A 367 25.45 -1.95 11.22
N GLN A 368 25.61 -2.70 10.13
CA GLN A 368 25.36 -2.19 8.79
C GLN A 368 23.90 -1.82 8.57
N TYR A 369 22.96 -2.63 9.10
CA TYR A 369 21.54 -2.30 9.08
C TYR A 369 21.27 -1.00 9.84
N ASP A 370 21.85 -0.80 11.03
CA ASP A 370 21.64 0.45 11.78
C ASP A 370 22.09 1.67 11.00
N LYS A 371 23.27 1.56 10.37
CA LYS A 371 23.81 2.63 9.52
C LYS A 371 22.90 2.91 8.32
N ASP A 372 22.48 1.88 7.58
CA ASP A 372 21.55 2.03 6.45
C ASP A 372 20.22 2.62 6.91
N TYR A 373 19.65 2.11 8.00
CA TYR A 373 18.39 2.54 8.57
C TYR A 373 18.41 4.02 8.99
N ASP A 374 19.43 4.46 9.72
CA ASP A 374 19.53 5.84 10.19
C ASP A 374 19.70 6.81 9.01
N LEU A 375 20.45 6.42 7.97
CA LEU A 375 20.64 7.21 6.75
C LEU A 375 19.39 7.25 5.85
N ARG A 376 18.53 6.22 5.88
CA ARG A 376 17.25 6.22 5.15
C ARG A 376 16.15 6.96 5.90
N ILE A 377 15.95 6.60 7.16
CA ILE A 377 14.76 6.98 7.95
C ILE A 377 14.97 8.29 8.71
N TYR A 378 16.18 8.54 9.23
CA TYR A 378 16.47 9.67 10.13
C TYR A 378 17.47 10.68 9.58
N ARG A 379 17.73 10.69 8.28
CA ARG A 379 18.59 11.69 7.64
C ARG A 379 18.14 13.13 7.93
N LYS A 380 19.12 14.03 8.00
CA LYS A 380 18.96 15.45 8.36
C LYS A 380 18.26 16.33 7.31
N ASN A 381 17.74 15.76 6.22
CA ASN A 381 17.03 16.56 5.24
C ASN A 381 15.55 16.71 5.65
N ASP A 382 15.25 17.84 6.30
CA ASP A 382 13.94 18.15 6.89
C ASP A 382 12.90 18.65 5.86
N GLU A 383 13.24 18.71 4.56
CA GLU A 383 12.29 19.11 3.51
C GLU A 383 11.31 17.98 3.11
N GLU A 384 11.52 16.74 3.57
CA GLU A 384 10.68 15.60 3.22
C GLU A 384 9.61 15.30 4.29
N ASN A 385 8.36 15.65 3.99
CA ASN A 385 7.21 15.49 4.89
C ASN A 385 7.06 14.09 5.53
N VAL A 386 7.35 13.01 4.79
CA VAL A 386 7.23 11.63 5.30
C VAL A 386 8.32 11.30 6.33
N LEU A 387 9.56 11.72 6.09
CA LEU A 387 10.65 11.52 7.04
C LEU A 387 10.46 12.37 8.30
N ASN A 388 9.89 13.56 8.15
CA ASN A 388 9.45 14.37 9.28
C ASN A 388 8.39 13.65 10.12
N ARG A 389 7.47 12.92 9.48
CA ARG A 389 6.48 12.09 10.20
C ARG A 389 7.16 10.98 11.00
N PHE A 390 8.12 10.24 10.44
CA PHE A 390 8.83 9.21 11.20
C PHE A 390 9.61 9.77 12.40
N LYS A 391 10.23 10.95 12.25
CA LYS A 391 10.87 11.67 13.38
C LYS A 391 9.85 12.04 14.46
N LYS A 392 8.68 12.56 14.08
CA LYS A 392 7.59 12.87 15.01
C LYS A 392 7.08 11.63 15.73
N ILE A 393 6.85 10.52 15.02
CA ILE A 393 6.42 9.25 15.60
C ILE A 393 7.48 8.72 16.59
N LYS A 394 8.77 8.81 16.25
CA LYS A 394 9.85 8.42 17.17
C LYS A 394 9.81 9.25 18.45
N ASN A 395 9.67 10.58 18.33
CA ASN A 395 9.58 11.46 19.49
C ASN A 395 8.34 11.14 20.32
N ALA A 396 7.20 10.88 19.68
CA ALA A 396 5.97 10.47 20.35
C ALA A 396 6.18 9.18 21.16
N LYS A 397 6.85 8.17 20.61
CA LYS A 397 7.22 6.94 21.36
C LYS A 397 8.09 7.24 22.58
N VAL A 398 9.04 8.18 22.47
CA VAL A 398 9.81 8.64 23.63
C VAL A 398 8.91 9.30 24.67
N LEU A 399 7.93 10.11 24.27
CA LEU A 399 6.95 10.70 25.21
C LEU A 399 6.10 9.62 25.88
N LEU A 400 5.63 8.63 25.12
CA LEU A 400 4.88 7.47 25.62
C LEU A 400 5.71 6.67 26.64
N SER A 401 7.01 6.51 26.38
CA SER A 401 7.92 5.76 27.29
C SER A 401 8.01 6.36 28.69
N LYS A 402 7.77 7.68 28.82
CA LYS A 402 7.83 8.43 30.09
C LYS A 402 6.49 8.46 30.82
N GLN A 403 5.41 7.98 30.20
CA GLN A 403 4.09 8.03 30.82
C GLN A 403 3.98 7.08 32.00
N LYS A 404 3.38 7.57 33.08
CA LYS A 404 3.15 6.78 34.29
C LYS A 404 1.92 5.87 34.19
N SER A 405 1.05 6.11 33.22
CA SER A 405 -0.19 5.37 33.02
C SER A 405 -0.60 5.37 31.55
N PHE A 406 -1.55 4.51 31.20
CA PHE A 406 -2.17 4.51 29.88
C PHE A 406 -3.13 5.68 29.71
N VAL A 407 -3.06 6.32 28.54
CA VAL A 407 -3.93 7.41 28.13
C VAL A 407 -4.43 7.09 26.72
N SER A 408 -5.75 7.15 26.54
CA SER A 408 -6.43 6.94 25.27
C SER A 408 -6.92 8.25 24.65
N TRP A 409 -7.10 8.28 23.34
CA TRP A 409 -7.63 9.44 22.59
C TRP A 409 -8.60 9.00 21.49
N SER A 410 -9.08 9.95 20.68
CA SER A 410 -10.18 9.73 19.71
C SER A 410 -9.99 8.52 18.78
N GLN A 411 -8.78 8.30 18.24
CA GLN A 411 -8.51 7.17 17.34
C GLN A 411 -8.77 5.81 18.02
N MET A 412 -8.44 5.66 19.30
CA MET A 412 -8.74 4.44 20.05
C MET A 412 -10.24 4.26 20.26
N LYS A 413 -10.98 5.36 20.49
CA LYS A 413 -12.44 5.33 20.58
C LYS A 413 -13.08 4.89 19.26
N TYR A 414 -12.65 5.44 18.12
CA TYR A 414 -13.16 5.04 16.81
C TYR A 414 -12.90 3.57 16.49
N LEU A 415 -11.74 3.03 16.88
CA LEU A 415 -11.44 1.60 16.74
C LEU A 415 -12.51 0.75 17.45
N ASN A 416 -12.77 1.08 18.72
CA ASN A 416 -13.75 0.36 19.54
C ASN A 416 -15.15 0.42 18.92
N GLU A 417 -15.62 1.62 18.55
CA GLU A 417 -16.94 1.80 17.96
C GLU A 417 -17.11 1.05 16.63
N GLY A 418 -16.09 1.03 15.77
CA GLY A 418 -16.12 0.28 14.52
C GLY A 418 -16.16 -1.24 14.74
N ILE A 419 -15.38 -1.76 15.69
CA ILE A 419 -15.37 -3.19 16.02
C ILE A 419 -16.71 -3.61 16.62
N ARG A 420 -17.26 -2.81 17.53
CA ARG A 420 -18.58 -3.05 18.13
C ARG A 420 -19.68 -3.10 17.06
N TYR A 421 -19.69 -2.15 16.11
CA TYR A 421 -20.69 -2.11 15.03
C TYR A 421 -20.73 -3.41 14.21
N LEU A 422 -19.55 -3.97 13.87
CA LEU A 422 -19.44 -5.23 13.13
C LEU A 422 -19.86 -6.43 14.00
N SER A 423 -19.42 -6.44 15.25
CA SER A 423 -19.71 -7.51 16.22
C SER A 423 -21.22 -7.64 16.48
N GLU A 424 -21.92 -6.52 16.69
CA GLU A 424 -23.39 -6.45 16.84
C GLU A 424 -24.16 -6.96 15.62
N ARG A 425 -23.51 -6.96 14.44
CA ARG A 425 -24.06 -7.50 13.18
C ARG A 425 -23.59 -8.92 12.89
N ASN A 426 -23.06 -9.61 13.90
CA ASN A 426 -22.53 -10.97 13.80
C ASN A 426 -21.40 -11.12 12.78
N ILE A 427 -20.64 -10.05 12.52
CA ILE A 427 -19.42 -10.08 11.72
C ILE A 427 -18.24 -10.10 12.69
N PRO A 428 -17.60 -11.26 12.92
CA PRO A 428 -16.55 -11.37 13.91
C PRO A 428 -15.28 -10.67 13.44
N VAL A 429 -14.60 -10.03 14.39
CA VAL A 429 -13.34 -9.30 14.13
C VAL A 429 -12.20 -9.96 14.88
N LEU A 430 -11.17 -10.35 14.15
CA LEU A 430 -9.88 -10.75 14.70
C LEU A 430 -8.90 -9.58 14.55
N LEU A 431 -8.62 -8.88 15.65
CA LEU A 431 -7.63 -7.82 15.69
C LEU A 431 -6.24 -8.41 15.97
N ILE A 432 -5.27 -8.02 15.16
CA ILE A 432 -3.87 -8.43 15.30
C ILE A 432 -3.03 -7.17 15.52
N ASN A 433 -2.37 -7.07 16.68
CA ASN A 433 -1.32 -6.07 16.88
C ASN A 433 -0.09 -6.49 16.08
N SER A 434 0.11 -5.86 14.93
CA SER A 434 1.11 -6.17 13.93
C SER A 434 2.54 -5.99 14.47
N PRO A 435 3.52 -6.79 14.00
CA PRO A 435 4.90 -6.66 14.41
C PRO A 435 5.44 -5.24 14.22
N GLU A 436 6.34 -4.82 15.10
CA GLU A 436 7.06 -3.55 15.00
C GLU A 436 8.56 -3.81 15.02
N ASN A 437 9.35 -2.98 14.33
CA ASN A 437 10.79 -3.09 14.32
C ASN A 437 11.34 -3.07 15.77
N PRO A 438 12.07 -4.11 16.23
CA PRO A 438 12.59 -4.17 17.60
C PRO A 438 13.42 -2.93 18.00
N LYS A 439 14.12 -2.31 17.05
CA LYS A 439 14.85 -1.05 17.27
C LYS A 439 13.92 0.07 17.74
N GLU A 440 12.73 0.18 17.15
CA GLU A 440 11.74 1.20 17.48
C GLU A 440 10.87 0.82 18.68
N LYS A 441 10.44 -0.44 18.74
CA LYS A 441 9.60 -0.96 19.83
C LYS A 441 10.31 -0.87 21.19
N SER A 442 11.62 -1.14 21.23
CA SER A 442 12.41 -1.09 22.47
C SER A 442 12.38 0.26 23.19
N VAL A 443 12.06 1.35 22.47
CA VAL A 443 11.98 2.71 23.03
C VAL A 443 10.88 2.84 24.09
N TYR A 444 9.77 2.11 23.96
CA TYR A 444 8.56 2.37 24.76
C TYR A 444 7.80 1.11 25.20
N SER A 445 8.16 -0.08 24.72
CA SER A 445 7.44 -1.33 25.02
C SER A 445 7.44 -1.74 26.50
N ASN A 446 8.41 -1.28 27.29
CA ASN A 446 8.45 -1.53 28.74
C ASN A 446 7.72 -0.45 29.55
N SER A 447 6.98 0.46 28.90
CA SER A 447 6.29 1.55 29.59
C SER A 447 4.90 1.14 30.09
N PRO A 448 4.41 1.76 31.18
CA PRO A 448 3.02 1.61 31.62
C PRO A 448 1.99 1.87 30.51
N TRP A 449 2.29 2.81 29.61
CA TRP A 449 1.40 3.10 28.48
C TRP A 449 1.30 1.92 27.51
N TYR A 450 2.41 1.25 27.17
CA TYR A 450 2.38 0.14 26.23
C TYR A 450 1.62 -1.07 26.78
N PHE A 451 1.81 -1.39 28.07
CA PHE A 451 1.04 -2.45 28.73
C PHE A 451 -0.46 -2.13 28.74
N GLY A 452 -0.85 -0.91 29.10
CA GLY A 452 -2.26 -0.52 29.06
C GLY A 452 -2.83 -0.40 27.64
N TYR A 453 -2.00 -0.12 26.63
CA TYR A 453 -2.39 -0.20 25.22
C TYR A 453 -2.76 -1.64 24.82
N LEU A 454 -1.93 -2.63 25.19
CA LEU A 454 -2.25 -4.04 24.93
C LEU A 454 -3.51 -4.48 25.68
N GLU A 455 -3.65 -4.08 26.95
CA GLU A 455 -4.85 -4.35 27.74
C GLU A 455 -6.10 -3.72 27.12
N PHE A 456 -5.99 -2.48 26.63
CA PHE A 456 -7.06 -1.81 25.90
C PHE A 456 -7.48 -2.61 24.66
N LEU A 457 -6.53 -3.09 23.86
CA LEU A 457 -6.83 -3.91 22.68
C LEU A 457 -7.48 -5.24 23.06
N GLU A 458 -7.00 -5.91 24.11
CA GLU A 458 -7.57 -7.18 24.56
C GLU A 458 -9.06 -7.04 24.97
N LYS A 459 -9.43 -5.88 25.52
CA LYS A 459 -10.76 -5.64 26.13
C LYS A 459 -11.73 -4.84 25.25
N ILE A 460 -11.45 -4.64 23.95
CA ILE A 460 -12.33 -3.83 23.08
C ILE A 460 -13.78 -4.33 23.06
N SER A 461 -13.99 -5.63 22.86
CA SER A 461 -15.32 -6.24 22.83
C SER A 461 -15.26 -7.66 23.39
N GLU A 462 -16.29 -8.06 24.14
CA GLU A 462 -16.42 -9.44 24.60
C GLU A 462 -17.20 -10.32 23.60
N VAL A 463 -17.88 -9.70 22.64
CA VAL A 463 -18.76 -10.38 21.68
C VAL A 463 -18.07 -10.42 20.32
N LYS A 464 -17.95 -11.63 19.75
CA LYS A 464 -17.48 -11.85 18.37
C LYS A 464 -16.14 -11.17 18.05
N TYR A 465 -15.30 -11.00 19.07
CA TYR A 465 -14.03 -10.30 19.00
C TYR A 465 -12.89 -11.16 19.54
N GLY A 466 -11.78 -11.16 18.81
CA GLY A 466 -10.55 -11.82 19.21
C GLY A 466 -9.38 -10.86 19.06
N PHE A 467 -8.45 -10.90 20.02
CA PHE A 467 -7.21 -10.15 19.98
C PHE A 467 -6.02 -11.09 19.95
N LEU A 468 -5.03 -10.77 19.11
CA LEU A 468 -3.75 -11.45 19.05
C LEU A 468 -2.61 -10.45 19.00
N ASP A 469 -1.65 -10.58 19.91
CA ASP A 469 -0.44 -9.78 19.88
C ASP A 469 0.66 -10.46 19.04
N ALA A 470 1.03 -9.84 17.93
CA ALA A 470 2.13 -10.26 17.06
C ALA A 470 3.34 -9.33 17.18
N SER A 471 3.35 -8.40 18.14
CA SER A 471 4.37 -7.37 18.23
C SER A 471 5.79 -7.91 18.33
N ASP A 472 5.97 -9.12 18.90
CA ASP A 472 7.25 -9.83 19.03
C ASP A 472 7.43 -11.02 18.06
N LEU A 473 6.67 -11.06 16.95
CA LEU A 473 6.80 -12.16 15.97
C LEU A 473 8.19 -12.21 15.32
N PHE A 474 8.89 -11.08 15.24
CA PHE A 474 10.23 -10.98 14.67
C PHE A 474 11.18 -10.34 15.68
N ASP A 475 12.28 -11.05 15.98
CA ASP A 475 13.31 -10.66 16.94
C ASP A 475 14.44 -9.80 16.33
N ARG A 476 14.62 -9.89 15.00
CA ARG A 476 15.64 -9.14 14.26
C ARG A 476 15.05 -7.95 13.51
N LYS A 477 15.66 -6.77 13.68
CA LYS A 477 15.33 -5.53 12.96
C LYS A 477 15.40 -5.64 11.43
N GLN A 478 16.24 -6.55 10.91
CA GLN A 478 16.37 -6.83 9.49
C GLN A 478 15.11 -7.38 8.82
N HIS A 479 14.13 -7.84 9.61
CA HIS A 479 12.81 -8.24 9.11
C HIS A 479 11.93 -7.05 8.67
N PHE A 480 12.40 -5.81 8.87
CA PHE A 480 11.66 -4.60 8.62
C PHE A 480 12.40 -3.65 7.68
N MET A 481 11.66 -3.06 6.74
CA MET A 481 12.13 -2.01 5.85
C MET A 481 12.28 -0.67 6.58
N ASP A 482 11.40 -0.40 7.53
CA ASP A 482 11.30 0.85 8.28
C ASP A 482 10.75 0.57 9.70
N PRO A 483 10.17 1.53 10.45
CA PRO A 483 9.63 1.26 11.78
C PRO A 483 8.58 0.15 11.88
N HIS A 484 7.80 -0.13 10.83
CA HIS A 484 6.64 -1.05 10.92
C HIS A 484 6.33 -1.85 9.65
N HIS A 485 6.94 -1.56 8.51
CA HIS A 485 6.75 -2.36 7.29
C HIS A 485 7.70 -3.55 7.25
N LEU A 486 7.15 -4.75 7.11
CA LEU A 486 7.92 -5.99 6.95
C LEU A 486 8.58 -6.08 5.56
N THR A 487 9.74 -6.72 5.49
CA THR A 487 10.32 -7.19 4.22
C THR A 487 9.44 -8.29 3.61
N TYR A 488 9.48 -8.49 2.29
CA TYR A 488 8.62 -9.47 1.62
C TYR A 488 8.66 -10.87 2.25
N SER A 489 9.85 -11.39 2.56
CA SER A 489 9.99 -12.74 3.14
C SER A 489 9.36 -12.81 4.54
N SER A 490 9.46 -11.71 5.31
CA SER A 490 8.85 -11.57 6.63
C SER A 490 7.33 -11.46 6.50
N SER A 491 6.80 -10.77 5.49
CA SER A 491 5.36 -10.73 5.19
C SER A 491 4.80 -12.10 4.86
N VAL A 492 5.54 -12.95 4.11
CA VAL A 492 5.13 -14.34 3.85
C VAL A 492 5.00 -15.11 5.18
N LYS A 493 6.04 -15.06 6.03
CA LYS A 493 6.03 -15.72 7.35
C LYS A 493 4.91 -15.21 8.26
N ALA A 494 4.69 -13.91 8.29
CA ALA A 494 3.61 -13.29 9.06
C ALA A 494 2.24 -13.74 8.53
N SER A 495 2.05 -13.77 7.22
CA SER A 495 0.81 -14.26 6.59
C SER A 495 0.49 -15.69 6.97
N GLU A 496 1.48 -16.58 6.95
CA GLU A 496 1.30 -17.97 7.38
C GLU A 496 0.96 -18.06 8.87
N LYS A 497 1.62 -17.27 9.71
CA LYS A 497 1.34 -17.23 11.16
C LYS A 497 -0.07 -16.72 11.46
N PHE A 498 -0.49 -15.66 10.79
CA PHE A 498 -1.83 -15.09 10.94
C PHE A 498 -2.89 -16.05 10.44
N ALA A 499 -2.64 -16.78 9.36
CA ALA A 499 -3.52 -17.84 8.87
C ALA A 499 -3.65 -19.01 9.85
N ASP A 500 -2.56 -19.43 10.49
CA ASP A 500 -2.59 -20.47 11.53
C ASP A 500 -3.43 -20.01 12.72
N TRP A 501 -3.26 -18.76 13.16
CA TRP A 501 -4.07 -18.19 14.22
C TRP A 501 -5.54 -18.10 13.85
N PHE A 502 -5.85 -17.56 12.68
CA PHE A 502 -7.21 -17.50 12.16
C PHE A 502 -7.87 -18.88 12.12
N SER A 503 -7.14 -19.90 11.64
CA SER A 503 -7.64 -21.28 11.57
C SER A 503 -7.96 -21.85 12.96
N ARG A 504 -7.18 -21.51 14.00
CA ARG A 504 -7.47 -21.91 15.38
C ARG A 504 -8.73 -21.25 15.91
N TYR A 505 -8.93 -19.95 15.65
CA TYR A 505 -10.19 -19.27 15.98
C TYR A 505 -11.36 -19.86 15.21
N TYR A 506 -11.17 -20.18 13.94
CA TYR A 506 -12.21 -20.78 13.13
C TYR A 506 -12.70 -22.11 13.69
N ARG A 507 -11.77 -22.98 14.07
CA ARG A 507 -12.08 -24.29 14.64
C ARG A 507 -12.62 -24.24 16.07
N SER A 508 -12.35 -23.18 16.83
CA SER A 508 -12.93 -23.02 18.18
C SER A 508 -14.43 -22.67 18.14
N GLY A 509 -15.01 -22.52 16.94
CA GLY A 509 -16.37 -22.07 16.72
C GLY A 509 -16.54 -20.58 16.93
N PHE A 510 -15.45 -19.82 17.10
CA PHE A 510 -15.52 -18.37 17.33
C PHE A 510 -16.33 -17.63 16.25
N PHE A 511 -16.18 -18.02 14.98
CA PHE A 511 -16.93 -17.41 13.87
C PHE A 511 -18.38 -17.93 13.75
N HIS A 512 -18.72 -19.05 14.41
CA HIS A 512 -19.99 -19.77 14.26
C HIS A 512 -20.92 -19.66 15.49
N LYS A 513 -20.39 -19.31 16.67
CA LYS A 513 -21.19 -19.10 17.89
C LYS A 513 -22.10 -17.89 17.70
N PRO A 514 -23.40 -17.95 18.07
CA PRO A 514 -24.36 -16.85 17.89
C PRO A 514 -23.85 -15.52 18.42
#